data_AF-A0A9N8ZGU4-F1
#
_entry.id   AF-A0A9N8ZGU4-F1
#
_cell.length_a   1.000
_cell.length_b   1.000
_cell.length_c   1.000
_cell.angle_alpha   90.00
_cell.angle_beta   90.00
_cell.angle_gamma   90.00
#
_symmetry.space_group_name_H-M   'P 1'
#
loop_
_entity.id
_entity.type
_entity.pdbx_description
1 polymer ?
#
loop_
_entity_poly.entity_id
_entity_poly.type
_entity_poly.pdbx_seq_one_letter_code
_entity_poly.pdbx_strand_id
1 'polypeptide(L)' 'VDHDTFLKYLKMSADNENSTALYNLGELYLNGRMGFEKDQQKGIQYLKLAAFKGQSKAKEILKQYDS' A
#
# COMPACT_ATOMS: atom_id res chain seq x y z
N VAL A 1 18.20 -12.09 -0.05
CA VAL A 1 16.88 -12.65 -0.36
C VAL A 1 16.01 -11.52 -0.91
N ASP A 2 16.12 -11.27 -2.23
CA ASP A 2 15.14 -10.73 -3.17
C ASP A 2 14.00 -9.79 -2.71
N HIS A 3 14.32 -8.76 -1.92
CA HIS A 3 13.38 -7.66 -1.67
C HIS A 3 12.99 -6.95 -2.98
N ASP A 4 13.92 -6.81 -3.92
CA ASP A 4 13.67 -6.17 -5.21
C ASP A 4 12.66 -6.96 -6.05
N THR A 5 12.74 -8.29 -6.04
CA THR A 5 11.80 -9.16 -6.74
C THR A 5 10.40 -9.05 -6.12
N PHE A 6 10.30 -9.08 -4.78
CA PHE A 6 9.01 -8.90 -4.08
C PHE A 6 8.36 -7.55 -4.44
N LEU A 7 9.13 -6.46 -4.40
CA LEU A 7 8.63 -5.13 -4.72
C LEU A 7 8.22 -4.98 -6.17
N LYS A 8 8.95 -5.61 -7.09
CA LYS A 8 8.59 -5.64 -8.52
C LYS A 8 7.24 -6.32 -8.72
N TYR A 9 7.05 -7.52 -8.16
CA TYR A 9 5.76 -8.22 -8.25
C TYR A 9 4.63 -7.43 -7.58
N LEU A 10 4.93 -6.77 -6.46
CA LEU A 10 3.94 -5.99 -5.74
C LEU A 10 3.48 -4.77 -6.55
N LYS A 11 4.42 -4.04 -7.17
CA LYS A 11 4.12 -2.92 -8.08
C LYS A 11 3.32 -3.39 -9.29
N MET A 12 3.76 -4.46 -9.97
CA MET A 12 3.02 -5.03 -11.10
C MET A 12 1.59 -5.44 -10.74
N SER A 13 1.40 -6.02 -9.55
CA SER A 13 0.08 -6.41 -9.07
C SER A 13 -0.79 -5.19 -8.76
N ALA A 14 -0.21 -4.15 -8.16
CA ALA A 14 -0.88 -2.89 -7.89
C ALA A 14 -1.26 -2.14 -9.17
N ASP A 15 -0.40 -2.18 -10.20
CA ASP A 15 -0.67 -1.63 -11.54
C ASP A 15 -1.84 -2.35 -12.22
N ASN A 16 -2.02 -3.65 -11.92
CA ASN A 16 -3.20 -4.42 -12.33
C ASN A 16 -4.40 -4.25 -11.36
N GLU A 17 -4.43 -3.14 -10.63
CA GLU A 17 -5.48 -2.74 -9.69
C GLU A 17 -5.78 -3.74 -8.55
N ASN A 18 -4.83 -4.63 -8.25
CA ASN A 18 -5.02 -5.60 -7.18
C ASN A 18 -5.10 -4.88 -5.82
N SER A 19 -6.27 -4.94 -5.21
CA SER A 19 -6.58 -4.20 -3.99
C SER A 19 -5.68 -4.59 -2.80
N THR A 20 -5.28 -5.86 -2.71
CA THR A 20 -4.31 -6.34 -1.70
C THR A 20 -2.90 -5.79 -1.94
N ALA A 21 -2.45 -5.76 -3.20
CA ALA A 21 -1.14 -5.22 -3.53
C ALA A 21 -1.06 -3.71 -3.28
N LEU A 22 -2.11 -2.97 -3.62
CA LEU A 22 -2.26 -1.55 -3.30
C LEU A 22 -2.22 -1.31 -1.79
N TYR A 23 -2.93 -2.13 -1.01
CA TYR A 23 -2.91 -2.06 0.44
C TYR A 23 -1.49 -2.27 1.01
N ASN A 24 -0.79 -3.31 0.54
CA ASN A 24 0.56 -3.63 0.98
C ASN A 24 1.56 -2.51 0.61
N LEU A 25 1.45 -1.91 -0.58
CA LEU A 25 2.26 -0.74 -0.95
C LEU A 25 1.98 0.44 -0.02
N GLY A 26 0.71 0.68 0.30
CA GLY A 26 0.31 1.71 1.26
C GLY A 26 0.99 1.52 2.61
N GLU A 27 0.94 0.30 3.16
CA GLU A 27 1.60 -0.02 4.43
C GLU A 27 3.13 0.12 4.36
N LEU A 28 3.76 -0.26 3.25
CA LEU A 28 5.21 -0.13 3.09
C LEU A 28 5.66 1.33 3.13
N TYR A 29 4.95 2.23 2.44
CA TYR A 29 5.22 3.66 2.48
C TYR A 29 4.90 4.28 3.84
N LEU A 30 3.81 3.87 4.51
CA LEU A 30 3.48 4.37 5.85
C LEU A 30 4.54 4.01 6.90
N ASN A 31 5.13 2.83 6.78
CA ASN A 31 6.08 2.30 7.76
C ASN A 31 7.55 2.52 7.39
N GLY A 32 7.85 2.90 6.14
CA GLY A 32 9.23 3.03 5.64
C GLY A 32 10.01 1.72 5.73
N ARG A 33 9.55 0.68 5.03
CA ARG A 33 10.15 -0.68 5.08
C ARG A 33 10.65 -1.13 3.71
N MET A 34 11.53 -2.14 3.69
CA MET A 34 12.09 -2.73 2.45
C MET A 34 12.75 -1.70 1.52
N GLY A 35 13.51 -0.75 2.10
CA GLY A 35 14.20 0.28 1.32
C GLY A 35 13.31 1.44 0.87
N PHE A 36 12.03 1.46 1.23
CA PHE A 36 11.21 2.66 1.10
C PHE A 36 11.49 3.61 2.26
N GLU A 37 11.67 4.88 1.93
CA GLU A 37 11.51 5.94 2.90
C GLU A 37 10.05 6.03 3.32
N LYS A 38 9.84 6.40 4.58
CA LYS A 38 8.50 6.64 5.10
C LYS A 38 7.91 7.85 4.37
N ASP A 39 6.81 7.62 3.66
CA ASP A 39 6.06 8.64 2.94
C ASP A 39 4.58 8.46 3.28
N GLN A 40 4.12 9.22 4.26
CA GLN A 40 2.76 9.10 4.76
C GLN A 40 1.72 9.48 3.70
N GLN A 41 2.03 10.47 2.87
CA GLN A 41 1.12 10.95 1.83
C GLN A 41 0.92 9.88 0.75
N LYS A 42 2.00 9.29 0.24
CA LYS A 42 1.90 8.17 -0.71
C LYS A 42 1.23 6.96 -0.09
N GLY A 43 1.58 6.62 1.15
CA GLY A 43 0.97 5.52 1.89
C GLY A 43 -0.56 5.63 1.95
N ILE A 44 -1.06 6.80 2.35
CA ILE A 44 -2.50 7.10 2.40
C ILE A 44 -3.13 7.05 1.00
N GLN A 45 -2.46 7.56 -0.04
CA GLN A 45 -2.99 7.50 -1.41
C GLN A 45 -3.19 6.06 -1.89
N TYR A 46 -2.21 5.18 -1.67
CA TYR A 46 -2.33 3.76 -2.01
C TYR A 46 -3.43 3.07 -1.20
N LEU A 47 -3.55 3.37 0.10
CA LEU A 47 -4.65 2.86 0.92
C LEU A 47 -6.03 3.35 0.43
N LYS A 48 -6.16 4.61 0.02
CA LYS A 48 -7.40 5.15 -0.57
C LYS A 48 -7.78 4.39 -1.84
N LEU A 49 -6.81 4.12 -2.72
CA LEU A 49 -7.05 3.35 -3.93
C LEU A 49 -7.41 1.89 -3.61
N ALA A 50 -6.73 1.25 -2.65
CA ALA A 50 -7.07 -0.09 -2.18
C ALA A 50 -8.49 -0.17 -1.62
N ALA A 51 -8.87 0.79 -0.78
CA ALA A 51 -10.20 0.92 -0.21
C ALA A 51 -11.28 1.11 -1.28
N PHE A 52 -11.00 1.94 -2.29
CA PHE A 52 -11.87 2.14 -3.45
C PHE A 52 -12.08 0.84 -4.24
N LYS A 53 -11.03 0.02 -4.38
CA LYS A 53 -11.09 -1.32 -5.00
C LYS A 53 -11.63 -2.43 -4.07
N GLY A 54 -12.25 -2.06 -2.94
CA GLY A 54 -12.94 -3.00 -2.05
C GLY A 54 -12.07 -3.65 -0.98
N GLN A 55 -10.83 -3.19 -0.77
CA GLN A 55 -9.99 -3.70 0.31
C GLN A 55 -10.50 -3.18 1.67
N SER A 56 -11.11 -4.06 2.47
CA SER A 56 -11.71 -3.71 3.78
C SER A 56 -10.73 -3.27 4.86
N LYS A 57 -9.55 -3.90 4.96
CA LYS A 57 -8.47 -3.47 5.87
C LYS A 57 -7.96 -2.07 5.51
N ALA A 58 -7.87 -1.74 4.23
CA ALA A 58 -7.47 -0.40 3.81
C ALA A 58 -8.47 0.65 4.32
N LYS A 59 -9.78 0.36 4.25
CA LYS A 59 -10.84 1.22 4.82
C LYS A 59 -10.70 1.36 6.33
N GLU A 60 -10.40 0.28 7.04
CA GLU A 60 -10.21 0.29 8.49
C GLU A 60 -9.01 1.15 8.89
N ILE A 61 -7.87 0.99 8.19
CA ILE A 61 -6.68 1.78 8.45
C ILE A 61 -6.96 3.27 8.17
N LEU A 62 -7.59 3.61 7.05
CA LEU A 62 -7.89 5.00 6.71
C LEU A 62 -8.73 5.71 7.78
N LYS A 63 -9.70 5.00 8.39
CA LYS A 63 -10.48 5.57 9.50
C LYS A 63 -9.57 6.04 10.64
N GLN A 64 -8.48 5.33 10.94
CA GLN A 64 -7.53 5.74 11.98
C GLN A 64 -6.71 6.98 11.60
N TYR A 65 -6.58 7.27 10.30
CA TYR A 65 -5.85 8.43 9.78
C TYR A 65 -6.74 9.66 9.53
N ASP A 66 -8.04 9.45 9.31
CA ASP A 66 -9.04 10.51 9.16
C ASP A 66 -9.68 10.93 10.52
N SER A 67 -9.31 10.26 11.63
CA SER A 67 -9.73 10.57 13.01
C SER A 67 -8.77 11.56 13.69
#